data_AF-A0A0P4V088-F1
#
_entry.id   AF-A0A0P4V088-F1
#
_cell.length_a   1.000
_cell.length_b   1.000
_cell.length_c   1.000
_cell.angle_alpha   90.00
_cell.angle_beta   90.00
_cell.angle_gamma   90.00
#
_symmetry.space_group_name_H-M   'P 1'
#
loop_
_entity.id
_entity.type
_entity.pdbx_description
1 polymer ?
#
loop_
_entity_poly.entity_id
_entity_poly.type
_entity_poly.pdbx_seq_one_letter_code
_entity_poly.pdbx_strand_id
1 'polypeptide(L)'
;MVLEEETLTGITETTLPTTGNAPAKFTLPIEVAVVQEPSVTSDTPITDKSSRDLAAWGAAVSACLQDKPAFVRVVEDQKVPFMINGTEGKIRLNANGKPVCPS
;
A
#
# COMPACT_ATOMS: atom_id res chain seq x y z
N MET A 1 34.05 -54.28 -10.78
CA MET A 1 34.30 -53.02 -11.52
C MET A 1 33.26 -52.03 -11.02
N VAL A 2 33.68 -51.02 -10.27
CA VAL A 2 32.80 -50.00 -9.66
C VAL A 2 33.18 -48.66 -10.29
N LEU A 3 32.23 -47.95 -10.91
CA LEU A 3 32.28 -46.53 -11.29
C LEU A 3 30.84 -46.06 -11.59
N GLU A 4 30.27 -44.93 -11.16
CA GLU A 4 30.53 -43.91 -10.12
C GLU A 4 29.13 -43.35 -9.75
N GLU A 5 28.87 -43.09 -8.47
CA GLU A 5 27.66 -42.35 -8.03
C GLU A 5 27.78 -40.89 -8.46
N GLU A 6 26.88 -40.42 -9.33
CA GLU A 6 26.78 -38.99 -9.64
C GLU A 6 26.32 -38.23 -8.40
N THR A 7 27.29 -37.65 -7.72
CA THR A 7 27.10 -36.80 -6.55
C THR A 7 26.64 -35.42 -7.04
N LEU A 8 25.40 -35.04 -6.74
CA LEU A 8 24.91 -33.67 -6.91
C LEU A 8 25.62 -32.76 -5.89
N THR A 9 26.76 -32.18 -6.28
CA THR A 9 27.46 -31.18 -5.49
C THR A 9 26.78 -29.83 -5.62
N GLY A 10 26.20 -29.35 -4.52
CA GLY A 10 26.02 -27.92 -4.27
C GLY A 10 24.58 -27.44 -4.35
N ILE A 11 23.86 -27.50 -3.22
CA ILE A 11 22.92 -26.42 -2.93
C ILE A 11 23.75 -25.15 -2.77
N THR A 12 23.52 -24.14 -3.59
CA THR A 12 24.06 -22.81 -3.30
C THR A 12 23.24 -22.27 -2.12
N GLU A 13 23.73 -22.49 -0.91
CA GLU A 13 23.22 -21.77 0.25
C GLU A 13 23.62 -20.30 0.11
N THR A 14 22.69 -19.50 -0.43
CA THR A 14 22.78 -18.06 -0.33
C THR A 14 22.53 -17.68 1.12
N THR A 15 23.59 -17.35 1.85
CA THR A 15 23.46 -16.68 3.14
C THR A 15 22.85 -15.30 2.89
N LEU A 16 21.61 -15.14 3.33
CA LEU A 16 21.00 -13.82 3.42
C LEU A 16 21.92 -12.95 4.28
N PRO A 17 22.21 -11.70 3.89
CA PRO A 17 23.04 -10.81 4.69
C PRO A 17 22.50 -10.76 6.12
N THR A 18 23.39 -10.87 7.10
CA THR A 18 23.07 -10.71 8.52
C THR A 18 22.21 -9.48 8.69
N THR A 19 21.00 -9.69 9.22
CA THR A 19 19.90 -8.73 9.34
C THR A 19 20.41 -7.30 9.45
N GLY A 20 20.50 -6.61 8.31
CA GLY A 20 21.14 -5.32 8.24
C GLY A 20 20.27 -4.31 8.96
N ASN A 21 20.70 -3.86 10.15
CA ASN A 21 20.16 -2.74 10.94
C ASN A 21 18.68 -2.41 10.65
N ALA A 22 17.83 -3.42 10.64
CA ALA A 22 16.41 -3.24 10.47
C ALA A 22 15.96 -2.62 11.81
N PRO A 23 15.28 -1.46 11.81
CA PRO A 23 14.69 -0.94 13.04
C PRO A 23 13.94 -2.08 13.73
N ALA A 24 13.99 -2.20 15.06
CA ALA A 24 13.57 -3.39 15.82
C ALA A 24 12.11 -3.89 15.57
N LYS A 25 11.33 -3.20 14.73
CA LYS A 25 9.96 -3.53 14.31
C LYS A 25 9.81 -3.76 12.80
N PHE A 26 10.90 -3.82 12.04
CA PHE A 26 10.89 -3.94 10.58
C PHE A 26 10.97 -5.42 10.20
N THR A 27 9.81 -6.07 10.19
CA THR A 27 9.62 -7.47 9.79
C THR A 27 9.35 -7.52 8.30
N LEU A 28 10.10 -8.37 7.59
CA LEU A 28 9.90 -8.68 6.18
C LEU A 28 9.17 -10.03 6.05
N PRO A 29 8.31 -10.23 5.02
CA PRO A 29 7.89 -9.24 4.03
C PRO A 29 6.99 -8.15 4.63
N ILE A 30 7.01 -6.95 4.04
CA ILE A 30 6.15 -5.84 4.48
C ILE A 30 4.77 -6.03 3.85
N GLU A 31 3.75 -6.18 4.68
CA GLU A 31 2.36 -6.10 4.26
C GLU A 31 1.87 -4.65 4.35
N VAL A 32 1.40 -4.11 3.23
CA VAL A 32 0.83 -2.76 3.11
C VAL A 32 -0.58 -2.85 2.58
N ALA A 33 -1.48 -2.07 3.19
CA ALA A 33 -2.86 -1.91 2.77
C ALA A 33 -3.17 -0.43 2.56
N VAL A 34 -4.11 -0.15 1.66
CA VAL A 34 -4.66 1.20 1.51
C VAL A 34 -5.53 1.51 2.73
N VAL A 35 -5.44 2.74 3.24
CA VAL A 35 -6.27 3.15 4.38
C VAL A 35 -7.75 3.11 3.99
N GLN A 36 -8.55 2.53 4.88
CA GLN A 36 -10.00 2.51 4.74
C GLN A 36 -10.63 3.62 5.58
N GLU A 37 -11.58 4.33 4.99
CA GLU A 37 -12.38 5.37 5.60
C GLU A 37 -13.86 4.99 5.55
N PRO A 38 -14.35 4.26 6.57
CA PRO A 38 -15.71 3.71 6.59
C PRO A 38 -16.80 4.79 6.75
N SER A 39 -16.43 6.02 7.12
CA SER A 39 -17.34 7.17 7.15
C SER A 39 -17.77 7.62 5.75
N VAL A 40 -17.02 7.28 4.70
CA VAL A 40 -17.37 7.61 3.32
C VAL A 40 -18.19 6.46 2.73
N THR A 41 -19.48 6.68 2.54
CA THR A 41 -20.40 5.66 2.00
C THR A 41 -20.65 5.82 0.49
N SER A 42 -20.34 6.99 -0.07
CA SER A 42 -20.46 7.26 -1.49
C SER A 42 -19.26 6.72 -2.28
N ASP A 43 -19.55 6.20 -3.47
CA ASP A 43 -18.56 5.79 -4.46
C ASP A 43 -18.06 6.97 -5.32
N THR A 44 -18.72 8.12 -5.26
CA THR A 44 -18.44 9.31 -6.08
C THR A 44 -18.46 10.62 -5.28
N PRO A 45 -17.76 10.73 -4.13
CA PRO A 45 -17.90 11.86 -3.20
C PRO A 45 -17.54 13.23 -3.80
N ILE A 46 -16.65 13.28 -4.80
CA ILE A 46 -16.34 14.53 -5.53
C ILE A 46 -17.52 14.95 -6.41
N THR A 47 -18.07 14.02 -7.19
CA THR A 47 -19.21 14.28 -8.07
C THR A 47 -20.44 14.68 -7.26
N ASP A 48 -20.69 14.01 -6.14
CA ASP A 48 -21.85 14.30 -5.30
C ASP A 48 -21.79 15.73 -4.75
N LYS A 49 -20.59 16.18 -4.32
CA LYS A 49 -20.35 17.51 -3.74
C LYS A 49 -20.36 18.63 -4.79
N SER A 50 -19.80 18.39 -5.97
CA SER A 50 -19.55 19.42 -6.99
C SER A 50 -20.39 19.28 -8.26
N SER A 51 -21.43 18.44 -8.26
CA SER A 51 -22.29 18.16 -9.44
C SER A 51 -22.84 19.40 -10.16
N ARG A 52 -22.99 20.53 -9.46
CA ARG A 52 -23.54 21.80 -9.99
C ARG A 52 -22.46 22.79 -10.46
N ASP A 53 -21.20 22.55 -10.14
CA ASP A 53 -20.06 23.38 -10.52
C ASP A 53 -19.02 22.52 -11.24
N LEU A 54 -19.10 22.51 -12.57
CA LEU A 54 -18.23 21.71 -13.42
C LEU A 54 -16.75 22.09 -13.31
N ALA A 55 -16.45 23.37 -13.04
CA ALA A 55 -15.08 23.83 -12.90
C ALA A 55 -14.47 23.31 -11.59
N ALA A 56 -15.21 23.45 -10.48
CA ALA A 56 -14.80 22.91 -9.19
C ALA A 56 -14.69 21.37 -9.23
N TRP A 57 -15.65 20.70 -9.88
CA TRP A 57 -15.62 19.25 -10.08
C TRP A 57 -14.38 18.79 -10.85
N GLY A 58 -14.09 19.41 -12.00
CA GLY A 58 -12.94 19.05 -12.83
C GLY A 58 -11.61 19.29 -12.12
N ALA A 59 -11.50 20.38 -11.36
CA ALA A 59 -10.33 20.66 -10.54
C ALA A 59 -10.14 19.61 -9.42
N ALA A 60 -11.21 19.24 -8.71
CA ALA A 60 -11.16 18.25 -7.64
C ALA A 60 -10.82 16.85 -8.15
N VAL A 61 -11.42 16.42 -9.26
CA VAL A 61 -11.07 15.12 -9.90
C VAL A 61 -9.62 15.12 -10.36
N SER A 62 -9.16 16.20 -11.01
CA SER A 62 -7.78 16.31 -11.49
C SER A 62 -6.77 16.27 -10.34
N ALA A 63 -7.07 16.96 -9.24
CA ALA A 63 -6.24 16.92 -8.03
C ALA A 63 -6.20 15.52 -7.40
N CYS A 64 -7.35 14.83 -7.34
CA CYS A 64 -7.43 13.47 -6.81
C CYS A 64 -6.60 12.47 -7.62
N LEU A 65 -6.62 12.56 -8.95
CA LEU A 65 -5.85 11.67 -9.84
C LEU A 65 -4.33 11.87 -9.75
N GLN A 66 -3.88 13.03 -9.30
CA GLN A 66 -2.46 13.31 -9.08
C GLN A 66 -1.97 12.88 -7.69
N ASP A 67 -2.89 12.56 -6.77
CA ASP A 67 -2.56 12.16 -5.41
C ASP A 67 -2.21 10.67 -5.34
N LYS A 68 -1.61 10.26 -4.22
CA LYS A 68 -1.22 8.88 -3.95
C LYS A 68 -2.20 8.23 -2.97
N PRO A 69 -2.27 6.90 -2.90
CA PRO A 69 -2.99 6.23 -1.82
C PRO A 69 -2.36 6.51 -0.46
N ALA A 70 -3.20 6.69 0.54
CA ALA A 70 -2.81 6.59 1.93
C ALA A 70 -2.54 5.12 2.25
N PHE A 71 -1.38 4.82 2.84
CA PHE A 71 -1.02 3.44 3.18
C PHE A 71 -0.88 3.25 4.68
N VAL A 72 -1.19 2.04 5.12
CA VAL A 72 -0.84 1.51 6.43
C VAL A 72 -0.07 0.22 6.25
N ARG A 73 0.96 0.03 7.06
CA ARG A 73 1.57 -1.27 7.24
C ARG A 73 0.68 -2.10 8.16
N VAL A 74 0.41 -3.33 7.77
CA VAL A 74 -0.30 -4.32 8.58
C VAL A 74 0.75 -5.15 9.32
N VAL A 75 0.62 -5.24 10.64
CA VAL A 75 1.46 -6.08 11.51
C VAL A 75 0.52 -6.82 12.43
N GLU A 76 0.28 -8.10 12.16
CA GLU A 76 -0.76 -8.89 12.83
C GLU A 76 -2.10 -8.13 12.73
N ASP A 77 -2.68 -7.73 13.86
CA ASP A 77 -3.94 -6.96 13.92
C ASP A 77 -3.74 -5.44 13.99
N GLN A 78 -2.50 -4.95 13.92
CA GLN A 78 -2.17 -3.53 14.04
C GLN A 78 -1.98 -2.88 12.66
N LYS A 79 -2.56 -1.68 12.50
CA LYS A 79 -2.35 -0.81 11.34
C LYS A 79 -1.47 0.37 11.76
N VAL A 80 -0.28 0.47 11.17
CA VAL A 80 0.67 1.56 11.44
C VAL A 80 0.77 2.45 10.19
N PRO A 81 0.70 3.79 10.31
CA PRO A 81 0.83 4.67 9.15
C PRO A 81 2.11 4.40 8.34
N PHE A 82 1.96 4.33 7.02
CA PHE A 82 3.07 4.15 6.09
C PHE A 82 3.10 5.33 5.11
N MET A 83 4.08 6.22 5.29
CA MET A 83 4.23 7.41 4.47
C MET A 83 5.36 7.21 3.46
N ILE A 84 5.09 7.57 2.19
CA ILE A 84 6.10 7.54 1.13
C ILE A 84 6.71 8.94 1.04
N ASN A 85 8.02 9.05 1.20
CA ASN A 85 8.75 10.34 1.21
C ASN A 85 8.21 11.33 2.26
N GLY A 86 7.74 10.83 3.41
CA GLY A 86 7.21 11.65 4.50
C GLY A 86 5.85 12.32 4.21
N THR A 87 5.21 11.98 3.09
CA THR A 87 3.87 12.50 2.75
C THR A 87 2.84 11.38 2.84
N GLU A 88 1.74 11.63 3.53
CA GLU A 88 0.56 10.76 3.50
C GLU A 88 -0.22 11.03 2.21
N GLY A 89 -0.57 9.97 1.48
CA GLY A 89 -1.47 10.08 0.33
C GLY A 89 -2.91 10.41 0.75
N LYS A 90 -3.73 10.87 -0.20
CA LYS A 90 -5.13 11.22 0.09
C LYS A 90 -6.16 10.22 -0.46
N ILE A 91 -5.77 9.34 -1.38
CA ILE A 91 -6.70 8.33 -1.89
C ILE A 91 -6.90 7.25 -0.82
N ARG A 92 -8.16 7.00 -0.44
CA ARG A 92 -8.57 6.05 0.60
C ARG A 92 -9.64 5.11 0.06
N LEU A 93 -9.78 3.93 0.66
CA LEU A 93 -10.90 3.04 0.36
C LEU A 93 -12.13 3.48 1.15
N ASN A 94 -13.26 3.65 0.50
CA ASN A 94 -14.53 3.97 1.15
C ASN A 94 -15.13 2.74 1.88
N ALA A 95 -16.32 2.87 2.45
CA ALA A 95 -17.04 1.78 3.12
C ALA A 95 -17.29 0.55 2.19
N ASN A 96 -17.39 0.78 0.88
CA ASN A 96 -17.61 -0.24 -0.15
C ASN A 96 -16.30 -0.82 -0.71
N GLY A 97 -15.14 -0.42 -0.18
CA GLY A 97 -13.83 -0.85 -0.65
C GLY A 97 -13.40 -0.20 -1.98
N LYS A 98 -14.02 0.90 -2.40
CA LYS A 98 -13.63 1.64 -3.61
C LYS A 98 -12.64 2.75 -3.29
N PRO A 99 -11.60 2.95 -4.13
CA PRO A 99 -10.69 4.08 -3.97
C PRO A 99 -11.40 5.39 -4.30
N VAL A 100 -11.38 6.33 -3.36
CA VAL A 100 -11.98 7.65 -3.47
C VAL A 100 -11.05 8.70 -2.86
N CYS A 101 -11.23 9.96 -3.24
CA CYS A 101 -10.75 11.09 -2.45
C CYS A 101 -11.91 11.61 -1.59
N PRO A 102 -11.88 11.41 -0.26
CA PRO A 102 -12.88 11.95 0.66
C PRO A 102 -12.83 13.48 0.57
N SER A 103 -13.94 14.09 0.19
CA SER A 103 -14.02 15.49 -0.23
C SER A 103 -14.36 16.47 0.88
#